data_AF-V9H230-F1
#
_entry.id   AF-V9H230-F1
#
_cell.length_a   1.000
_cell.length_b   1.000
_cell.length_c   1.000
_cell.angle_alpha   90.00
_cell.angle_beta   90.00
_cell.angle_gamma   90.00
#
_symmetry.space_group_name_H-M   'P 1'
#
loop_
_entity.id
_entity.type
_entity.pdbx_description
1 polymer ?
#
loop_
_entity_poly.entity_id
_entity_poly.type
_entity_poly.pdbx_seq_one_letter_code
_entity_poly.pdbx_strand_id
1 'polypeptide(L)'
;MKNKPDDRSNNVERIQENIDNVLKNIDLANEMIDKTDDTKTVETLEERNENRERALKGLRKEIRDEKIANEIKSELLSNENSYK
;
A
#
# COMPACT_ATOMS: atom_id res chain seq x y z
N MET A 1 -28.79 -3.51 -16.30
CA MET A 1 -28.05 -4.21 -15.23
C MET A 1 -27.67 -3.19 -14.17
N LYS A 2 -28.07 -3.41 -12.92
CA LYS A 2 -27.67 -2.54 -11.79
C LYS A 2 -26.29 -3.03 -11.36
N ASN A 3 -25.23 -2.35 -11.77
CA ASN A 3 -23.88 -2.66 -11.32
C ASN A 3 -23.89 -2.47 -9.80
N LYS A 4 -23.60 -3.53 -9.04
CA LYS A 4 -23.38 -3.39 -7.60
C LYS A 4 -22.19 -2.44 -7.43
N PRO A 5 -22.27 -1.42 -6.57
CA PRO A 5 -21.10 -0.63 -6.25
C PRO A 5 -20.04 -1.56 -5.65
N ASP A 6 -18.81 -1.48 -6.14
CA ASP A 6 -17.69 -2.23 -5.56
C ASP A 6 -17.53 -1.84 -4.09
N ASP A 7 -17.46 -2.85 -3.24
CA ASP A 7 -17.24 -2.66 -1.81
C ASP A 7 -15.76 -2.38 -1.55
N ARG A 8 -15.43 -1.09 -1.46
CA ARG A 8 -14.07 -0.60 -1.21
C ARG A 8 -13.76 -0.41 0.28
N SER A 9 -14.62 -0.89 1.18
CA SER A 9 -14.48 -0.66 2.63
C SER A 9 -13.17 -1.21 3.21
N ASN A 10 -12.62 -2.28 2.64
CA ASN A 10 -11.37 -2.90 3.10
C ASN A 10 -10.13 -2.49 2.26
N ASN A 11 -10.26 -1.60 1.28
CA ASN A 11 -9.15 -1.32 0.37
C ASN A 11 -7.97 -0.65 1.10
N VAL A 12 -8.25 0.26 2.03
CA VAL A 12 -7.24 0.91 2.88
C VAL A 12 -6.44 -0.11 3.70
N GLU A 13 -7.12 -1.09 4.30
CA GLU A 13 -6.49 -2.13 5.13
C GLU A 13 -5.58 -3.02 4.28
N ARG A 14 -6.06 -3.46 3.11
CA ARG A 14 -5.27 -4.28 2.18
C ARG A 14 -4.04 -3.54 1.65
N ILE A 15 -4.17 -2.25 1.33
CA ILE A 15 -3.04 -1.45 0.86
C ILE A 15 -2.03 -1.24 2.00
N GLN A 16 -2.49 -1.02 3.23
CA GLN A 16 -1.61 -0.90 4.40
C GLN A 16 -0.85 -2.20 4.64
N GLU A 17 -1.52 -3.35 4.62
CA GLU A 17 -0.90 -4.67 4.76
C GLU A 17 0.18 -4.90 3.68
N ASN A 18 -0.10 -4.52 2.43
CA ASN A 18 0.87 -4.59 1.35
C ASN A 18 2.09 -3.69 1.60
N ILE A 19 1.88 -2.46 2.08
CA ILE A 19 2.98 -1.55 2.45
C ILE A 19 3.87 -2.18 3.51
N ASP A 20 3.26 -2.69 4.59
CA ASP A 20 3.98 -3.30 5.72
C ASP A 20 4.79 -4.53 5.27
N ASN A 21 4.19 -5.36 4.42
CA ASN A 21 4.87 -6.51 3.81
C ASN A 21 6.04 -6.10 2.92
N VAL A 22 5.88 -5.04 2.12
CA VAL A 22 6.98 -4.56 1.25
C VAL A 22 8.13 -4.00 2.08
N LEU A 23 7.85 -3.23 3.14
CA LEU A 23 8.88 -2.71 4.05
C LEU A 23 9.65 -3.84 4.72
N LYS A 24 8.94 -4.84 5.28
CA LYS A 24 9.56 -6.02 5.86
C LYS A 24 10.45 -6.77 4.87
N ASN A 25 10.01 -6.87 3.60
CA ASN A 25 10.81 -7.53 2.57
C ASN A 25 12.07 -6.75 2.19
N ILE A 26 12.04 -5.41 2.27
CA ILE A 26 13.23 -4.58 2.09
C ILE A 26 14.20 -4.83 3.24
N ASP A 27 13.72 -4.80 4.49
CA ASP A 27 14.53 -5.02 5.68
C ASP A 27 15.21 -6.41 5.65
N LEU A 28 14.46 -7.46 5.35
CA LEU A 28 14.99 -8.82 5.23
C LEU A 28 16.01 -8.96 4.09
N ALA A 29 15.80 -8.25 2.97
CA ALA A 29 16.76 -8.25 1.87
C ALA A 29 18.05 -7.53 2.26
N ASN A 30 17.96 -6.40 2.96
CA ASN A 30 19.13 -5.66 3.47
C ASN A 30 19.92 -6.51 4.48
N GLU A 31 19.22 -7.17 5.41
CA GLU A 31 19.86 -8.09 6.36
C GLU A 31 20.59 -9.24 5.65
N MET A 32 20.05 -9.72 4.53
CA MET A 32 20.70 -10.76 3.73
C MET A 32 21.91 -10.24 2.95
N ILE A 33 21.84 -9.02 2.42
CA ILE A 33 22.98 -8.33 1.79
C ILE A 33 24.14 -8.21 2.77
N ASP A 34 23.86 -7.80 4.01
CA ASP A 34 24.90 -7.61 5.05
C ASP A 34 25.59 -8.92 5.47
N LYS A 35 24.97 -10.08 5.21
CA LYS A 35 25.46 -11.39 5.64
C LYS A 35 26.07 -12.24 4.53
N THR A 36 25.92 -11.84 3.28
CA THR A 36 26.34 -12.64 2.12
C THR A 36 27.57 -12.04 1.46
N ASP A 37 28.52 -12.90 1.09
CA ASP A 37 29.69 -12.50 0.28
C ASP A 37 29.44 -12.71 -1.23
N ASP A 38 28.28 -13.28 -1.61
CA ASP A 38 27.92 -13.49 -3.01
C ASP A 38 27.45 -12.19 -3.66
N THR A 39 28.34 -11.58 -4.44
CA THR A 39 28.10 -10.31 -5.14
C THR A 39 26.89 -10.36 -6.06
N LYS A 40 26.62 -11.49 -6.72
CA LYS A 40 25.46 -11.62 -7.60
C LYS A 40 24.15 -11.58 -6.82
N THR A 41 24.15 -12.21 -5.64
CA THR A 41 23.00 -12.17 -4.72
C THR A 41 22.78 -10.75 -4.21
N VAL A 42 23.85 -10.01 -3.86
CA VAL A 42 23.77 -8.60 -3.44
C VAL A 42 23.12 -7.74 -4.53
N GLU A 43 23.67 -7.75 -5.75
CA GLU A 43 23.14 -6.96 -6.87
C GLU A 43 21.65 -7.27 -7.14
N THR A 44 21.28 -8.55 -7.08
CA THR A 44 19.89 -8.99 -7.27
C THR A 44 18.97 -8.45 -6.17
N LEU A 45 19.40 -8.47 -4.91
CA LEU A 45 18.60 -7.99 -3.79
C LEU A 45 18.45 -6.47 -3.81
N GLU A 46 19.51 -5.74 -4.18
CA GLU A 46 19.49 -4.29 -4.37
C GLU A 46 18.52 -3.88 -5.48
N GLU A 47 18.59 -4.49 -6.67
CA GLU A 47 17.67 -4.20 -7.78
C GLU A 47 16.21 -4.47 -7.38
N ARG A 48 15.96 -5.55 -6.63
CA ARG A 48 14.62 -5.85 -6.13
C ARG A 48 14.16 -4.81 -5.11
N ASN A 49 15.05 -4.32 -4.25
CA ASN A 49 14.73 -3.25 -3.30
C ASN A 49 14.42 -1.93 -4.00
N GLU A 50 15.16 -1.55 -5.05
CA GLU A 50 14.82 -0.38 -5.85
C GLU A 50 13.42 -0.46 -6.47
N ASN A 51 13.06 -1.64 -6.97
CA ASN A 51 11.72 -1.87 -7.51
C ASN A 51 10.63 -1.83 -6.43
N ARG A 52 10.91 -2.33 -5.23
CA ARG A 52 10.01 -2.23 -4.06
C ARG A 52 9.81 -0.78 -3.63
N GLU A 53 10.85 0.05 -3.65
CA GLU A 53 10.74 1.48 -3.37
C GLU A 53 9.84 2.20 -4.37
N ARG A 54 9.92 1.84 -5.66
CA ARG A 54 8.99 2.35 -6.69
C ARG A 54 7.55 1.89 -6.42
N ALA A 55 7.35 0.63 -6.06
CA ALA A 55 6.04 0.10 -5.70
C ALA A 55 5.45 0.81 -4.47
N LEU A 56 6.25 1.07 -3.43
CA LEU A 56 5.85 1.80 -2.23
C LEU A 56 5.33 3.21 -2.56
N LYS A 57 5.94 3.92 -3.51
CA LYS A 57 5.44 5.23 -3.94
C LYS A 57 4.03 5.14 -4.53
N GLY A 58 3.74 4.09 -5.30
CA GLY A 58 2.41 3.80 -5.83
C GLY A 58 1.40 3.51 -4.72
N LEU A 59 1.73 2.54 -3.85
CA LEU A 59 0.87 2.15 -2.72
C LEU A 59 0.56 3.32 -1.78
N ARG A 60 1.58 4.15 -1.47
CA ARG A 60 1.41 5.36 -0.64
C ARG A 60 0.52 6.42 -1.29
N LYS A 61 0.51 6.51 -2.62
CA LYS A 61 -0.44 7.37 -3.32
C LYS A 61 -1.85 6.80 -3.22
N GLU A 62 -2.01 5.50 -3.50
CA GLU A 62 -3.30 4.82 -3.50
C GLU A 62 -4.00 4.87 -2.14
N ILE A 63 -3.28 4.59 -1.04
CA ILE A 63 -3.87 4.65 0.31
C ILE A 63 -4.33 6.06 0.70
N ARG A 64 -3.67 7.11 0.21
CA ARG A 64 -4.09 8.49 0.45
C ARG A 64 -5.37 8.80 -0.31
N ASP A 65 -5.42 8.42 -1.59
CA ASP A 65 -6.59 8.61 -2.42
C ASP A 65 -7.82 7.88 -1.82
N GLU A 66 -7.62 6.65 -1.30
CA GLU A 66 -8.68 5.89 -0.63
C GLU A 66 -9.11 6.48 0.72
N LYS A 67 -8.18 7.00 1.54
CA LYS A 67 -8.52 7.69 2.79
C LYS A 67 -9.35 8.95 2.54
N ILE A 68 -8.96 9.77 1.56
CA ILE A 68 -9.71 10.97 1.15
C ILE A 68 -11.12 10.58 0.66
N ALA A 69 -11.23 9.54 -0.17
CA ALA A 69 -12.52 9.05 -0.64
C ALA A 69 -13.43 8.59 0.52
N ASN A 70 -12.86 7.94 1.54
CA ASN A 70 -13.59 7.51 2.73
C ASN A 70 -14.03 8.68 3.62
N GLU A 71 -13.18 9.70 3.80
CA GLU A 71 -13.52 10.93 4.54
C GLU A 71 -14.68 11.68 3.88
N ILE A 72 -14.60 11.92 2.56
CA ILE A 72 -15.67 12.57 1.79
C ILE A 72 -16.97 11.77 1.89
N LYS A 73 -16.90 10.43 1.78
CA LYS A 73 -18.07 9.56 1.92
C LYS A 73 -18.69 9.68 3.31
N SER A 74 -17.87 9.72 4.36
CA SER A 74 -18.32 9.87 5.75
C SER A 74 -18.99 11.22 5.99
N GLU A 75 -18.42 12.29 5.45
CA GLU A 75 -18.98 13.65 5.54
C GLU A 75 -20.34 13.75 4.81
N LEU A 76 -20.44 13.21 3.60
CA LEU A 76 -21.71 13.16 2.84
C LEU A 76 -22.80 12.41 3.60
N LEU A 77 -22.48 11.25 4.18
CA LEU A 77 -23.42 10.46 4.99
C LEU A 77 -23.86 11.20 6.27
N SER A 78 -22.95 11.97 6.88
CA SER A 78 -23.27 12.77 8.07
C SER A 78 -24.20 13.92 7.72
N ASN A 79 -23.96 14.61 6.61
CA ASN A 79 -24.80 15.70 6.12
C ASN A 79 -26.20 15.22 5.71
N GLU A 80 -26.32 14.08 5.02
CA GLU A 80 -27.63 13.51 4.66
C GLU A 80 -28.51 13.18 5.89
N ASN A 81 -27.89 12.74 7.00
CA ASN A 81 -28.60 12.46 8.24
C ASN A 81 -28.99 13.73 9.01
N SER A 82 -28.35 14.87 8.74
CA SER A 82 -28.71 16.17 9.36
C SER A 82 -29.99 16.79 8.78
N TYR A 83 -30.46 16.32 7.62
CA TYR A 83 -31.67 16.82 6.94
C TYR A 83 -32.90 15.91 7.12
N LYS A 84 -32.79 14.88 7.97
CA LYS A 84 -33.90 14.00 8.37
C LYS A 84 -34.32 14.28 9.79
#